data_AF-A0A2D4FY30-F1
#
_entry.id   AF-A0A2D4FY30-F1
#
_cell.length_a   1.000
_cell.length_b   1.000
_cell.length_c   1.000
_cell.angle_alpha   90.00
_cell.angle_beta   90.00
_cell.angle_gamma   90.00
#
_symmetry.space_group_name_H-M   'P 1'
#
loop_
_entity.id
_entity.type
_entity.pdbx_description
1 polymer ?
#
loop_
_entity_poly.entity_id
_entity_poly.type
_entity_poly.pdbx_seq_one_letter_code
_entity_poly.pdbx_strand_id
1 'polypeptide(L)'
;MTSQVPKTPSSSCAKGPGSFSYGDVLQALSSSEWECLQIAVGMGYSHEEVLKAMKRKGQSTEQILEYLVVHGQLCEKGFDPLLVEAALEMHQCSEEKAAEILQLMSKFQEMGFELQDIKEALLLHNNDQDDALEDLMTRAGAS
;
A
#
# COMPACT_ATOMS: atom_id res chain seq x y z
N MET A 1 7.44 -45.34 -44.04
CA MET A 1 6.11 -45.76 -43.55
C MET A 1 6.22 -46.04 -42.06
N THR A 2 5.47 -45.26 -41.25
CA THR A 2 4.70 -45.63 -40.03
C THR A 2 5.39 -46.57 -39.01
N SER A 3 5.51 -46.31 -37.70
CA SER A 3 4.55 -45.84 -36.70
C SER A 3 5.34 -45.51 -35.41
N GLN A 4 5.17 -44.38 -34.72
CA GLN A 4 4.11 -44.08 -33.72
C GLN A 4 3.80 -45.19 -32.73
N VAL A 5 4.12 -44.97 -31.44
CA VAL A 5 3.33 -45.32 -30.24
C VAL A 5 3.81 -44.43 -29.05
N PRO A 6 3.09 -44.26 -27.92
CA PRO A 6 1.94 -43.37 -27.73
C PRO A 6 2.11 -42.34 -26.59
N LYS A 7 1.18 -41.39 -26.56
CA LYS A 7 0.91 -40.44 -25.46
C LYS A 7 0.64 -41.15 -24.13
N THR A 8 1.16 -40.59 -23.03
CA THR A 8 0.53 -40.66 -21.71
C THR A 8 0.34 -39.24 -21.15
N PRO A 9 -0.82 -38.96 -20.52
CA PRO A 9 -1.19 -37.63 -20.05
C PRO A 9 -0.66 -37.43 -18.64
N SER A 10 -0.22 -36.22 -18.27
CA SER A 10 -0.20 -35.84 -16.86
C SER A 10 -0.16 -34.33 -16.65
N SER A 11 -1.11 -33.92 -15.82
CA SER A 11 -1.20 -32.66 -15.11
C SER A 11 -1.49 -31.43 -15.95
N SER A 12 -2.75 -31.34 -16.39
CA SER A 12 -3.45 -30.06 -16.38
C SER A 12 -3.47 -29.55 -14.93
N CYS A 13 -2.45 -28.80 -14.54
CA CYS A 13 -2.53 -27.98 -13.33
C CYS A 13 -3.64 -26.96 -13.58
N ALA A 14 -4.70 -27.08 -12.80
CA ALA A 14 -5.80 -26.15 -12.75
C ALA A 14 -5.24 -24.73 -12.63
N LYS A 15 -5.43 -23.92 -13.66
CA LYS A 15 -5.30 -22.46 -13.54
C LYS A 15 -6.47 -22.01 -12.68
N GLY A 16 -6.27 -22.02 -11.36
CA GLY A 16 -7.09 -21.21 -10.47
C GLY A 16 -6.94 -19.74 -10.88
N PRO A 17 -8.02 -18.96 -10.96
CA PRO A 17 -7.91 -17.54 -11.19
C PRO A 17 -7.35 -16.90 -9.92
N GLY A 18 -6.16 -16.28 -9.98
CA GLY A 18 -5.79 -15.25 -9.02
C GLY A 18 -4.41 -15.31 -8.35
N SER A 19 -3.57 -16.32 -8.57
CA SER A 19 -2.19 -16.25 -8.07
C SER A 19 -1.26 -15.75 -9.17
N PHE A 20 -1.19 -14.43 -9.37
CA PHE A 20 -0.06 -13.86 -10.09
C PHE A 20 1.22 -14.28 -9.35
N SER A 21 2.07 -15.08 -9.99
CA SER A 21 3.34 -15.46 -9.37
C SER A 21 4.21 -14.22 -9.28
N TYR A 22 4.98 -14.06 -8.20
CA TYR A 22 5.98 -12.99 -8.08
C TYR A 22 6.87 -12.89 -9.34
N GLY A 23 7.15 -14.02 -9.99
CA GLY A 23 7.88 -14.06 -11.26
C GLY A 23 7.17 -13.37 -12.44
N ASP A 24 5.84 -13.40 -12.50
CA ASP A 24 5.07 -12.73 -13.57
C ASP A 24 5.11 -11.20 -13.42
N VAL A 25 5.10 -10.70 -12.18
CA VAL A 25 5.19 -9.26 -11.88
C VAL A 25 6.59 -8.75 -12.21
N LEU A 26 7.62 -9.50 -11.80
CA LEU A 26 9.02 -9.19 -12.11
C LEU A 26 9.30 -9.17 -13.61
N GLN A 27 8.64 -10.04 -14.40
CA GLN A 27 8.79 -10.08 -15.85
C GLN A 27 8.04 -8.95 -16.58
N ALA A 28 7.06 -8.32 -15.94
CA ALA A 28 6.30 -7.21 -16.49
C ALA A 28 6.93 -5.83 -16.21
N LEU A 29 7.98 -5.77 -15.38
CA LEU A 29 8.66 -4.52 -15.05
C LEU A 29 9.47 -4.00 -16.25
N SER A 30 9.41 -2.68 -16.45
CA SER A 30 10.31 -1.94 -17.32
C SER A 30 11.75 -1.93 -16.78
N SER A 31 12.72 -1.60 -17.65
CA SER A 31 14.12 -1.50 -17.25
C SER A 31 14.36 -0.51 -16.10
N SER A 32 13.64 0.61 -16.09
CA SER A 32 13.69 1.62 -15.02
C SER A 32 13.16 1.09 -13.70
N GLU A 33 12.06 0.32 -13.73
CA GLU A 33 11.50 -0.32 -12.54
C GLU A 33 12.42 -1.37 -11.95
N TRP A 34 13.05 -2.16 -12.83
CA TRP A 34 14.03 -3.16 -12.42
C TRP A 34 15.25 -2.55 -11.72
N GLU A 35 15.73 -1.41 -12.24
CA GLU A 35 16.83 -0.67 -11.64
C GLU A 35 16.46 -0.12 -10.25
N CYS A 36 15.28 0.50 -10.12
CA CYS A 36 14.77 0.96 -8.82
C CYS A 36 14.68 -0.18 -7.80
N LEU A 37 14.15 -1.33 -8.24
CA LEU A 37 14.02 -2.53 -7.43
C LEU A 37 15.37 -3.01 -6.92
N GLN A 38 16.36 -3.13 -7.80
CA GLN A 38 17.70 -3.59 -7.42
C GLN A 38 18.41 -2.63 -6.48
N ILE A 39 18.24 -1.31 -6.65
CA ILE A 39 18.82 -0.33 -5.73
C ILE A 39 18.25 -0.52 -4.31
N ALA A 40 16.93 -0.59 -4.17
CA ALA A 40 16.29 -0.74 -2.87
C ALA A 40 16.57 -2.12 -2.24
N VAL A 41 16.58 -3.20 -3.03
CA VAL A 41 16.97 -4.53 -2.55
C VAL A 41 18.45 -4.54 -2.12
N GLY A 42 19.32 -3.83 -2.83
CA GLY A 42 20.73 -3.65 -2.46
C GLY A 42 20.93 -2.91 -1.13
N MET A 43 19.93 -2.13 -0.70
CA MET A 43 19.89 -1.47 0.61
C MET A 43 19.33 -2.37 1.74
N GLY A 44 18.84 -3.56 1.41
CA GLY A 44 18.34 -4.55 2.38
C GLY A 44 16.83 -4.70 2.44
N TYR A 45 16.06 -3.98 1.61
CA TYR A 45 14.60 -4.16 1.53
C TYR A 45 14.22 -5.45 0.80
N SER A 46 13.09 -6.04 1.16
CA SER A 46 12.59 -7.22 0.45
C SER A 46 11.97 -6.81 -0.91
N HIS A 47 11.98 -7.75 -1.86
CA HIS A 47 11.39 -7.49 -3.19
C HIS A 47 9.89 -7.17 -3.09
N GLU A 48 9.18 -7.77 -2.13
CA GLU A 48 7.75 -7.53 -1.90
C GLU A 48 7.47 -6.10 -1.45
N GLU A 49 8.22 -5.60 -0.46
CA GLU A 49 8.07 -4.23 0.05
C GLU A 49 8.33 -3.21 -1.05
N VAL A 50 9.38 -3.43 -1.84
CA VAL A 50 9.75 -2.53 -2.92
C VAL A 50 8.71 -2.54 -4.03
N LEU A 51 8.24 -3.71 -4.47
CA LEU A 51 7.17 -3.80 -5.48
C LEU A 51 5.87 -3.14 -5.01
N LYS A 52 5.54 -3.29 -3.72
CA LYS A 52 4.38 -2.65 -3.10
C LYS A 52 4.54 -1.14 -3.07
N ALA A 53 5.71 -0.63 -2.69
CA ALA A 53 6.04 0.79 -2.71
C ALA A 53 5.99 1.36 -4.14
N MET A 54 6.54 0.65 -5.12
CA MET A 54 6.51 1.01 -6.55
C MET A 54 5.08 1.11 -7.08
N LYS A 55 4.20 0.17 -6.70
CA LYS A 55 2.79 0.23 -7.10
C LYS A 55 2.07 1.46 -6.55
N ARG A 56 2.49 1.98 -5.39
CA ARG A 56 1.86 3.13 -4.72
C ARG A 56 2.45 4.48 -5.13
N LYS A 57 3.77 4.58 -5.24
CA LYS A 57 4.51 5.82 -5.51
C LYS A 57 5.00 5.95 -6.95
N GLY A 58 4.87 4.90 -7.76
CA GLY A 58 5.32 4.86 -9.14
C GLY A 58 6.78 4.41 -9.27
N GLN A 59 7.50 5.00 -10.22
CA GLN A 59 8.83 4.52 -10.66
C GLN A 59 9.98 5.42 -10.19
N SER A 60 9.74 6.34 -9.25
CA SER A 60 10.78 7.22 -8.71
C SER A 60 11.48 6.54 -7.54
N THR A 61 12.76 6.20 -7.69
CA THR A 61 13.57 5.56 -6.64
C THR A 61 13.52 6.34 -5.32
N GLU A 62 13.63 7.67 -5.39
CA GLU A 62 13.60 8.53 -4.21
C GLU A 62 12.26 8.42 -3.48
N GLN A 63 11.14 8.49 -4.21
CA GLN A 63 9.80 8.37 -3.63
C GLN A 63 9.52 6.98 -3.07
N ILE A 64 10.06 5.93 -3.70
CA ILE A 64 9.96 4.56 -3.22
C ILE A 64 10.72 4.40 -1.91
N LEU A 65 11.97 4.86 -1.86
CA LEU A 65 12.81 4.79 -0.67
C LEU A 65 12.21 5.62 0.48
N GLU A 66 11.72 6.82 0.19
CA GLU A 66 11.05 7.67 1.17
C GLU A 66 9.81 6.96 1.74
N TYR A 67 8.95 6.37 0.89
CA TYR A 67 7.81 5.60 1.35
C TYR A 67 8.21 4.41 2.22
N LEU A 68 9.23 3.64 1.82
CA LEU A 68 9.70 2.48 2.60
C LEU A 68 10.22 2.89 3.98
N VAL A 69 11.00 3.98 4.05
CA VAL A 69 11.51 4.51 5.32
C VAL A 69 10.37 4.98 6.21
N VAL A 70 9.49 5.85 5.69
CA VAL A 70 8.40 6.42 6.51
C VAL A 70 7.40 5.34 6.93
N HIS A 71 7.04 4.42 6.02
CA HIS A 71 6.16 3.29 6.35
C HIS A 71 6.77 2.41 7.45
N GLY A 72 8.07 2.08 7.34
CA GLY A 72 8.81 1.33 8.35
C GLY A 72 8.79 2.02 9.71
N GLN A 73 9.16 3.30 9.76
CA GLN A 73 9.19 4.10 11.00
C GLN A 73 7.82 4.21 11.67
N LEU A 74 6.75 4.39 10.90
CA LEU A 74 5.39 4.47 11.43
C LEU A 74 4.91 3.11 11.96
N CYS A 75 5.26 2.02 11.29
CA CYS A 75 4.98 0.67 11.79
C CYS A 75 5.77 0.37 13.07
N GLU A 76 7.05 0.77 13.15
CA GLU A 76 7.89 0.62 14.35
C GLU A 76 7.34 1.43 15.55
N LYS A 77 6.66 2.55 15.30
CA LYS A 77 5.95 3.33 16.32
C LYS A 77 4.68 2.64 16.85
N GLY A 78 4.26 1.53 16.23
CA GLY A 78 3.11 0.73 16.65
C GLY A 78 1.79 1.11 15.97
N PHE A 79 1.83 1.93 14.91
CA PHE A 79 0.63 2.20 14.11
C PHE A 79 0.24 0.98 13.25
N ASP A 80 -1.06 0.82 13.01
CA ASP A 80 -1.58 -0.24 12.15
C ASP A 80 -1.09 -0.01 10.70
N PRO A 81 -0.44 -1.00 10.06
CA PRO A 81 0.01 -0.90 8.67
C PRO A 81 -1.07 -0.45 7.68
N LEU A 82 -2.34 -0.82 7.89
CA LEU A 82 -3.46 -0.39 7.05
C LEU A 82 -3.74 1.10 7.19
N LEU A 83 -3.64 1.63 8.42
CA LEU A 83 -3.76 3.06 8.66
C LEU A 83 -2.56 3.81 8.10
N VAL A 84 -1.34 3.29 8.29
CA VAL A 84 -0.10 3.85 7.72
C VAL A 84 -0.21 3.99 6.21
N GLU A 85 -0.70 2.95 5.54
CA GLU A 85 -0.96 2.99 4.11
C GLU A 85 -1.96 4.07 3.72
N ALA A 86 -3.08 4.19 4.44
CA ALA A 86 -4.09 5.20 4.17
C ALA A 86 -3.56 6.62 4.40
N ALA A 87 -2.79 6.86 5.46
CA ALA A 87 -2.17 8.16 5.73
C ALA A 87 -1.16 8.56 4.63
N LEU A 88 -0.33 7.60 4.19
CA LEU A 88 0.67 7.81 3.12
C LEU A 88 0.06 7.97 1.72
N GLU A 89 -1.19 7.55 1.54
CA GLU A 89 -2.01 7.82 0.35
C GLU A 89 -2.56 9.25 0.36
N MET A 90 -2.97 9.75 1.53
CA MET A 90 -3.58 11.08 1.68
C MET A 90 -2.56 12.21 1.58
N HIS A 91 -1.42 12.08 2.24
CA HIS A 91 -0.37 13.11 2.26
C HIS A 91 0.94 12.50 1.78
N GLN A 92 1.49 13.08 0.71
CA GLN A 92 2.65 12.58 -0.03
C GLN A 92 3.94 12.56 0.83
N CYS A 93 4.07 11.55 1.69
CA CYS A 93 5.31 11.11 2.36
C CYS A 93 5.98 12.03 3.39
N SER A 94 5.33 13.06 3.95
CA SER A 94 5.91 13.75 5.11
C SER A 94 5.70 12.91 6.37
N GLU A 95 6.79 12.44 7.02
CA GLU A 95 6.72 11.64 8.26
C GLU A 95 5.88 12.33 9.34
N GLU A 96 6.12 13.63 9.54
CA GLU A 96 5.43 14.44 10.56
C GLU A 96 3.92 14.52 10.30
N LYS A 97 3.53 14.83 9.06
CA LYS A 97 2.10 14.87 8.68
C LYS A 97 1.45 13.50 8.71
N ALA A 98 2.16 12.47 8.26
CA ALA A 98 1.65 11.10 8.28
C ALA A 98 1.40 10.64 9.73
N ALA A 99 2.31 10.95 10.65
CA ALA A 99 2.13 10.66 12.07
C ALA A 99 0.93 11.41 12.68
N GLU A 100 0.76 12.70 12.36
CA GLU A 100 -0.39 13.51 12.79
C GLU A 100 -1.72 12.91 12.31
N ILE A 101 -1.81 12.58 11.02
CA ILE A 101 -2.99 11.94 10.43
C ILE A 101 -3.27 10.61 11.09
N LEU A 102 -2.25 9.78 11.34
CA LEU A 102 -2.43 8.49 11.98
C LEU A 102 -2.97 8.60 13.40
N GLN A 103 -2.53 9.60 14.15
CA GLN A 103 -3.07 9.88 15.47
C GLN A 103 -4.55 10.27 15.40
N LEU A 104 -4.91 11.14 14.46
CA LEU A 104 -6.30 11.55 14.25
C LEU A 104 -7.18 10.39 13.78
N MET A 105 -6.69 9.59 12.84
CA MET A 105 -7.40 8.42 12.32
C MET A 105 -7.66 7.39 13.42
N SER A 106 -6.63 7.05 14.20
CA SER A 106 -6.78 6.11 15.32
C SER A 106 -7.78 6.64 16.35
N LYS A 107 -7.67 7.92 16.70
CA LYS A 107 -8.56 8.59 17.65
C LYS A 107 -10.02 8.60 17.17
N PHE A 108 -10.28 8.91 15.90
CA PHE A 108 -11.64 8.89 15.35
C PHE A 108 -12.19 7.46 15.19
N GLN A 109 -11.34 6.47 14.87
CA GLN A 109 -11.76 5.07 14.87
C GLN A 109 -12.13 4.57 16.27
N GLU A 110 -11.40 4.97 17.30
CA GLU A 110 -11.74 4.68 18.70
C GLU A 110 -13.08 5.29 19.13
N MET A 111 -13.49 6.41 18.51
CA MET A 111 -14.83 6.99 18.68
C MET A 111 -15.93 6.25 17.91
N GLY A 112 -15.57 5.29 17.05
CA GLY A 112 -16.50 4.47 16.28
C GLY A 112 -16.84 5.01 14.89
N PHE A 113 -16.11 6.02 14.40
CA PHE A 113 -16.29 6.49 13.03
C PHE A 113 -15.67 5.53 12.01
N GLU A 114 -16.28 5.43 10.82
CA GLU A 114 -15.77 4.59 9.74
C GLU A 114 -14.51 5.20 9.12
N LEU A 115 -13.54 4.34 8.76
CA LEU A 115 -12.25 4.77 8.19
C LEU A 115 -12.42 5.64 6.93
N GLN A 116 -13.42 5.34 6.09
CA GLN A 116 -13.66 6.08 4.86
C GLN A 116 -14.14 7.51 5.14
N ASP A 117 -15.10 7.69 6.04
CA ASP A 117 -15.58 9.02 6.44
C ASP A 117 -14.47 9.83 7.12
N ILE A 118 -13.67 9.17 7.96
CA ILE A 118 -12.51 9.79 8.60
C ILE A 118 -11.51 10.33 7.55
N LYS A 119 -11.16 9.51 6.55
CA LYS A 119 -10.25 9.93 5.47
C LYS A 119 -10.80 11.15 4.72
N GLU A 120 -12.10 11.16 4.44
CA GLU A 120 -12.75 12.27 3.73
C GLU A 120 -12.74 13.56 4.55
N ALA A 121 -13.14 13.49 5.83
CA ALA A 121 -13.16 14.65 6.72
C ALA A 121 -11.74 15.22 6.91
N LEU A 122 -10.76 14.37 7.18
CA LEU A 122 -9.36 14.80 7.33
C LEU A 122 -8.79 15.42 6.05
N LEU A 123 -9.15 14.88 4.87
CA LEU A 123 -8.73 15.47 3.60
C LEU A 123 -9.39 16.82 3.35
N LEU A 124 -10.69 16.94 3.64
CA LEU A 124 -11.47 18.16 3.43
C LEU A 124 -10.98 19.31 4.33
N HIS A 125 -10.67 18.99 5.59
CA HIS A 125 -10.27 19.95 6.60
C HIS A 125 -8.75 20.09 6.77
N ASN A 126 -7.97 19.50 5.85
CA ASN A 126 -6.51 19.56 5.87
C ASN A 126 -5.90 19.15 7.23
N ASN A 127 -6.43 18.06 7.79
CA ASN A 127 -6.08 17.48 9.08
C ASN A 127 -6.44 18.34 10.31
N ASP A 128 -7.28 19.38 10.16
CA ASP A 128 -7.81 20.08 11.32
C ASP A 128 -8.72 19.15 12.13
N GLN A 129 -8.36 18.93 13.39
CA GLN A 129 -9.05 17.97 14.25
C GLN A 129 -10.49 18.41 14.55
N ASP A 130 -10.69 19.68 14.87
CA ASP A 130 -11.96 20.16 15.42
C ASP A 130 -12.99 20.26 14.28
N ASP A 131 -12.58 20.79 13.13
CA ASP A 131 -13.43 20.85 11.95
C ASP A 131 -13.76 19.44 11.41
N ALA A 132 -12.77 18.53 11.33
CA ALA A 132 -13.02 17.16 10.87
C ALA A 132 -13.94 16.39 11.81
N LEU A 133 -13.81 16.60 13.13
CA LEU A 133 -14.70 15.99 14.11
C LEU A 133 -16.12 16.56 13.99
N GLU A 134 -16.28 17.87 13.78
CA GLU A 134 -17.58 18.49 13.57
C GLU A 134 -18.30 17.92 12.33
N ASP A 135 -17.59 17.75 11.21
CA ASP A 135 -18.15 17.12 10.00
C ASP A 135 -18.57 15.67 10.26
N LEU A 136 -17.71 14.88 10.89
CA LEU A 136 -18.00 13.48 11.25
C LEU A 136 -19.22 13.35 12.16
N MET A 137 -19.33 14.19 13.19
CA MET A 137 -20.48 14.21 14.08
C MET A 137 -21.76 14.62 13.36
N THR A 138 -21.68 15.59 12.45
CA THR A 138 -22.83 16.05 11.65
C THR A 138 -23.33 14.94 10.71
N ARG A 139 -22.41 14.21 10.07
CA ARG A 139 -22.73 13.07 9.18
C ARG A 139 -23.32 11.90 9.97
N ALA A 140 -22.77 11.59 11.13
CA ALA A 140 -23.26 10.51 12.00
C ALA A 140 -24.64 10.81 12.61
N GLY A 141 -24.93 12.08 12.92
CA GLY A 141 -26.22 12.50 13.49
C GLY A 141 -27.36 12.67 12.45
N ALA A 142 -27.04 12.65 11.16
CA ALA A 142 -28.00 12.78 10.07
C ALA A 142 -28.58 11.43 9.57
N SER A 143 -28.14 10.30 10.15
CA SER A 143 -28.65 8.94 9.89
C SER A 143 -29.64 8.49 10.96
#